data_AF-A0A7V2KSE8-F1
#
_entry.id   AF-A0A7V2KSE8-F1
#
_cell.length_a   1.000
_cell.length_b   1.000
_cell.length_c   1.000
_cell.angle_alpha   90.00
_cell.angle_beta   90.00
_cell.angle_gamma   90.00
#
_symmetry.space_group_name_H-M   'P 1'
#
loop_
_entity.id
_entity.type
_entity.pdbx_description
1 polymer ?
#
loop_
_entity_poly.entity_id
_entity_poly.type
_entity_poly.pdbx_seq_one_letter_code
_entity_poly.pdbx_strand_id
1 'polypeptide(L)'
;MKSLDELAGRIAELIVRAKRTVVFTGAGISTESGIPDFRGPGSIWERFDPDDFTYQKFLGDVKARQKQWRLLRQLNLTAEPNAAHNAIAGLYRLGRLDCVIT
;
A
#
# COMPACT_ATOMS: atom_id res chain seq x y z
N MET A 1 -24.08 14.52 -5.21
CA MET A 1 -22.83 13.78 -4.99
C MET A 1 -22.05 13.81 -6.29
N LYS A 2 -20.75 14.14 -6.28
CA LYS A 2 -19.94 14.16 -7.52
C LYS A 2 -19.71 12.74 -8.02
N SER A 3 -19.70 12.52 -9.33
CA SER A 3 -19.41 11.19 -9.90
C SER A 3 -17.93 10.85 -9.77
N LEU A 4 -17.59 9.56 -9.86
CA LEU A 4 -16.18 9.13 -9.89
C LEU A 4 -15.43 9.75 -11.08
N ASP A 5 -16.07 9.84 -12.24
CA ASP A 5 -15.48 10.44 -13.44
C ASP A 5 -15.19 11.94 -13.25
N GLU A 6 -16.09 12.67 -12.59
CA GLU A 6 -15.87 14.09 -12.26
C GLU A 6 -14.68 14.25 -11.30
N LEU A 7 -14.54 13.38 -10.31
CA LEU A 7 -13.41 13.42 -9.38
C LEU A 7 -12.11 13.04 -10.07
N ALA A 8 -12.11 12.01 -10.92
CA ALA A 8 -10.96 11.59 -11.70
C ALA A 8 -10.49 12.69 -12.66
N GLY A 9 -11.42 13.34 -13.37
CA GLY A 9 -11.11 14.47 -14.25
C GLY A 9 -10.46 15.63 -13.50
N ARG A 10 -10.97 15.98 -12.31
CA ARG A 10 -10.37 17.02 -11.46
C ARG A 10 -8.96 16.67 -11.00
N ILE A 11 -8.69 15.41 -10.63
CA ILE A 11 -7.36 14.96 -10.24
C ILE A 11 -6.41 15.02 -11.45
N ALA A 12 -6.86 14.58 -12.63
CA ALA A 12 -6.06 14.65 -13.85
C ALA A 12 -5.65 16.09 -14.19
N GLU A 13 -6.56 17.05 -14.09
CA GLU A 13 -6.24 18.48 -14.29
C GLU A 13 -5.19 18.98 -13.29
N LEU A 14 -5.30 18.59 -12.02
CA LEU A 14 -4.32 18.96 -10.99
C LEU A 14 -2.93 18.37 -11.31
N ILE A 15 -2.85 17.11 -11.74
CA ILE A 15 -1.60 16.46 -12.13
C ILE A 15 -0.97 17.16 -13.33
N VAL A 16 -1.75 17.51 -14.34
CA VAL A 16 -1.23 18.19 -15.55
C VAL A 16 -0.68 19.58 -15.23
N ARG A 17 -1.32 20.31 -14.31
CA ARG A 17 -0.91 21.65 -13.89
C ARG A 17 0.23 21.64 -12.86
N ALA A 18 0.44 20.54 -12.17
CA ALA A 18 1.49 20.43 -11.16
C ALA A 18 2.88 20.53 -11.80
N LYS A 19 3.78 21.28 -11.15
CA LYS A 19 5.21 21.30 -11.51
C LYS A 19 5.96 20.09 -10.98
N ARG A 20 5.48 19.54 -9.85
CA ARG A 20 6.01 18.38 -9.15
C ARG A 20 4.86 17.56 -8.59
N THR A 21 4.86 16.26 -8.86
CA THR A 21 3.87 15.32 -8.37
C THR A 21 4.59 14.23 -7.58
N VAL A 22 4.14 14.00 -6.35
CA VAL A 22 4.59 12.90 -5.50
C VAL A 22 3.38 12.06 -5.13
N VAL A 23 3.49 10.74 -5.27
CA VAL A 23 2.44 9.81 -4.84
C VAL A 23 2.89 9.17 -3.52
N PHE A 24 2.07 9.31 -2.49
CA PHE A 24 2.25 8.63 -1.21
C PHE A 24 1.31 7.43 -1.15
N THR A 25 1.86 6.23 -1.01
CA THR A 25 1.09 4.98 -0.94
C THR A 25 1.25 4.33 0.43
N GLY A 26 0.33 3.42 0.74
CA GLY A 26 0.46 2.52 1.89
C GLY A 26 -0.08 1.14 1.50
N ALA A 27 -0.12 0.21 2.46
CA ALA A 27 -0.51 -1.19 2.22
C ALA A 27 -1.85 -1.37 1.47
N GLY A 28 -2.79 -0.42 1.63
CA GLY A 28 -4.07 -0.41 0.93
C GLY A 28 -3.95 -0.53 -0.59
N ILE A 29 -2.91 0.03 -1.21
CA ILE A 29 -2.72 -0.05 -2.67
C ILE A 29 -2.52 -1.49 -3.15
N SER A 30 -2.07 -2.40 -2.29
CA SER A 30 -1.76 -3.79 -2.65
C SER A 30 -2.86 -4.78 -2.28
N THR A 31 -3.97 -4.32 -1.70
CA THR A 31 -5.11 -5.18 -1.34
C THR A 31 -5.73 -5.87 -2.55
N GLU A 32 -5.90 -5.14 -3.66
CA GLU A 32 -6.36 -5.70 -4.94
C GLU A 32 -5.34 -6.64 -5.60
N SER A 33 -4.08 -6.64 -5.14
CA SER A 33 -3.06 -7.63 -5.53
C SER A 33 -3.07 -8.89 -4.65
N GLY A 34 -4.03 -9.00 -3.72
CA GLY A 34 -4.14 -10.11 -2.78
C GLY A 34 -3.18 -10.02 -1.60
N ILE A 35 -2.53 -8.87 -1.38
CA ILE A 35 -1.69 -8.62 -0.20
C ILE A 35 -2.57 -7.95 0.87
N PRO A 36 -2.78 -8.57 2.04
CA PRO A 36 -3.62 -7.97 3.07
C PRO A 36 -2.98 -6.68 3.59
N ASP A 37 -3.81 -5.69 3.87
CA ASP A 37 -3.37 -4.52 4.63
C ASP A 37 -3.37 -4.83 6.15
N PHE A 38 -3.07 -3.79 6.92
CA PHE A 38 -3.01 -3.89 8.36
C PHE A 38 -4.32 -3.52 9.07
N ARG A 39 -5.25 -2.79 8.45
CA ARG A 39 -6.36 -2.15 9.19
C ARG A 39 -7.75 -2.30 8.55
N GLY A 40 -7.83 -2.73 7.30
CA GLY A 40 -9.09 -2.96 6.61
C GLY A 40 -9.78 -4.26 7.04
N PRO A 41 -10.92 -4.58 6.43
CA PRO A 41 -11.63 -5.84 6.67
C PRO A 41 -10.76 -7.05 6.31
N GLY A 42 -10.65 -8.02 7.20
CA GLY A 42 -9.82 -9.22 7.00
C GLY A 42 -8.32 -8.97 7.13
N SER A 43 -7.93 -7.83 7.68
CA SER A 43 -6.54 -7.39 7.80
C SER A 43 -5.70 -8.21 8.78
N ILE A 44 -4.40 -7.93 8.76
CA ILE A 44 -3.42 -8.59 9.64
C ILE A 44 -3.77 -8.36 11.13
N TRP A 45 -4.24 -7.17 11.52
CA TRP A 45 -4.56 -6.86 12.92
C TRP A 45 -5.86 -7.47 13.42
N GLU A 46 -6.71 -8.00 12.55
CA GLU A 46 -7.84 -8.85 12.98
C GLU A 46 -7.38 -10.28 13.36
N ARG A 47 -6.19 -10.69 12.91
CA ARG A 47 -5.65 -12.06 13.11
C ARG A 47 -4.48 -12.11 14.09
N PHE A 48 -3.78 -11.00 14.26
CA PHE A 48 -2.59 -10.88 15.08
C PHE A 48 -2.66 -9.65 15.97
N ASP A 49 -2.13 -9.76 17.19
CA ASP A 49 -2.00 -8.62 18.10
C ASP A 49 -0.92 -7.65 17.56
N PRO A 50 -1.25 -6.38 17.27
CA PRO A 50 -0.27 -5.38 16.84
C PRO A 50 0.92 -5.22 17.79
N ASP A 51 0.73 -5.44 19.10
CA ASP A 51 1.81 -5.33 20.08
C ASP A 51 2.92 -6.36 19.84
N ASP A 52 2.57 -7.55 19.32
CA ASP A 52 3.54 -8.59 18.91
C ASP A 52 4.49 -8.08 17.80
N PHE A 53 4.15 -6.98 17.10
CA PHE A 53 4.86 -6.45 15.94
C PHE A 53 5.71 -5.20 16.24
N THR A 54 5.84 -4.81 17.51
CA THR A 54 6.72 -3.71 17.91
C THR A 54 8.20 -4.10 17.88
N TYR A 55 9.08 -3.11 17.70
CA TYR A 55 10.54 -3.31 17.75
C TYR A 55 10.99 -3.90 19.09
N GLN A 56 10.45 -3.40 20.19
CA GLN A 56 10.77 -3.84 21.54
C GLN A 56 10.39 -5.31 21.74
N LYS A 57 9.19 -5.72 21.29
CA LYS A 57 8.77 -7.13 21.33
C LYS A 57 9.58 -8.00 20.40
N PHE A 58 9.93 -7.51 19.21
CA PHE A 58 10.83 -8.23 18.32
C PHE A 58 12.16 -8.52 19.02
N LEU A 59 12.81 -7.56 19.69
CA LEU A 59 14.08 -7.85 20.35
C LEU A 59 13.93 -8.67 21.64
N GLY A 60 12.91 -8.38 22.43
CA GLY A 60 12.73 -8.95 23.77
C GLY A 60 12.07 -10.33 23.83
N ASP A 61 11.36 -10.77 22.78
CA ASP A 61 10.54 -11.98 22.84
C ASP A 61 10.72 -12.87 21.59
N VAL A 62 11.35 -14.04 21.80
CA VAL A 62 11.55 -15.05 20.75
C VAL A 62 10.23 -15.52 20.12
N LYS A 63 9.17 -15.69 20.93
CA LYS A 63 7.86 -16.14 20.43
C LYS A 63 7.20 -15.07 19.59
N ALA A 64 7.31 -13.80 19.99
CA ALA A 64 6.85 -12.67 19.17
C ALA A 64 7.58 -12.64 17.83
N ARG A 65 8.92 -12.74 17.81
CA ARG A 65 9.69 -12.86 16.54
C ARG A 65 9.22 -14.01 15.67
N GLN A 66 8.98 -15.19 16.25
CA GLN A 66 8.49 -16.36 15.51
C GLN A 66 7.09 -16.14 14.94
N LYS A 67 6.20 -15.40 15.62
CA LYS A 67 4.90 -15.00 15.06
C LYS A 67 5.09 -14.07 13.86
N GLN A 68 5.94 -13.05 13.97
CA GLN A 68 6.22 -12.12 12.88
C GLN A 68 6.79 -12.85 11.64
N TRP A 69 7.77 -13.73 11.82
CA TRP A 69 8.32 -14.53 10.72
C TRP A 69 7.29 -15.47 10.09
N ARG A 70 6.35 -16.01 10.87
CA ARG A 70 5.24 -16.82 10.33
C ARG A 70 4.32 -15.97 9.45
N LEU A 71 3.97 -14.77 9.87
CA LEU A 71 3.19 -13.84 9.03
C LEU A 71 3.92 -13.56 7.72
N LEU A 72 5.21 -13.21 7.76
CA LEU A 72 5.98 -12.89 6.54
C LEU A 72 6.02 -14.07 5.55
N ARG A 73 6.05 -15.32 6.04
CA ARG A 73 5.97 -16.52 5.20
C ARG A 73 4.59 -16.78 4.60
N GLN A 74 3.54 -16.24 5.19
CA GLN A 74 2.17 -16.34 4.69
C GLN A 74 1.84 -15.27 3.64
N LEU A 75 2.70 -14.26 3.47
CA LEU A 75 2.52 -13.25 2.44
C LEU A 75 2.71 -13.87 1.06
N ASN A 76 1.84 -13.47 0.13
CA ASN A 76 1.85 -13.98 -1.23
C ASN A 76 3.07 -13.44 -2.00
N LEU A 77 4.11 -14.27 -2.18
CA LEU A 77 5.32 -13.91 -2.91
C LEU A 77 5.13 -13.88 -4.43
N THR A 78 3.97 -14.30 -4.95
CA THR A 78 3.63 -14.28 -6.38
C THR A 78 2.57 -13.25 -6.70
N ALA A 79 2.41 -12.22 -5.85
CA ALA A 79 1.49 -11.13 -6.09
C ALA A 79 2.00 -10.24 -7.25
N GLU A 80 1.11 -9.86 -8.14
CA GLU A 80 1.42 -9.01 -9.29
C GLU A 80 0.86 -7.58 -9.11
N PRO A 81 1.45 -6.56 -9.78
CA PRO A 81 0.94 -5.19 -9.74
C PRO A 81 -0.51 -5.08 -10.26
N ASN A 82 -1.40 -4.49 -9.47
CA ASN A 82 -2.77 -4.20 -9.89
C ASN A 82 -2.90 -2.91 -10.73
N ALA A 83 -4.15 -2.54 -11.08
CA ALA A 83 -4.45 -1.37 -11.89
C ALA A 83 -3.90 -0.05 -11.30
N ALA A 84 -3.94 0.12 -9.98
CA ALA A 84 -3.42 1.33 -9.32
C ALA A 84 -1.90 1.47 -9.49
N HIS A 85 -1.14 0.37 -9.29
CA HIS A 85 0.31 0.36 -9.52
C HIS A 85 0.65 0.70 -10.97
N ASN A 86 -0.09 0.10 -11.91
CA ASN A 86 0.10 0.32 -13.34
C ASN A 86 -0.25 1.77 -13.75
N ALA A 87 -1.27 2.38 -13.15
CA ALA A 87 -1.62 3.78 -13.38
C ALA A 87 -0.52 4.73 -12.89
N ILE A 88 0.04 4.50 -11.70
CA ILE A 88 1.16 5.28 -11.17
C ILE A 88 2.39 5.14 -12.07
N ALA A 89 2.71 3.92 -12.50
CA ALA A 89 3.78 3.67 -13.47
C ALA A 89 3.52 4.39 -14.81
N GLY A 90 2.25 4.48 -15.24
CA GLY A 90 1.83 5.28 -16.39
C GLY A 90 2.15 6.76 -16.21
N LEU A 91 1.84 7.36 -15.05
CA LEU A 91 2.18 8.75 -14.76
C LEU A 91 3.68 9.02 -14.82
N TYR A 92 4.50 8.09 -14.33
CA TYR A 92 5.96 8.18 -14.45
C TYR A 92 6.42 8.19 -15.91
N ARG A 93 5.92 7.25 -16.73
CA ARG A 93 6.25 7.19 -18.17
C ARG A 93 5.83 8.45 -18.93
N LEU A 94 4.76 9.12 -18.49
CA LEU A 94 4.28 10.39 -19.05
C LEU A 94 5.09 11.61 -18.57
N GLY A 95 6.09 11.44 -17.70
CA GLY A 95 6.84 12.54 -17.11
C GLY A 95 6.01 13.39 -16.14
N ARG A 96 4.95 12.80 -15.56
CA ARG A 96 3.99 13.48 -14.65
C ARG A 96 4.13 13.03 -13.19
N LEU A 97 5.14 12.24 -12.88
CA LEU A 97 5.44 11.75 -11.53
C LEU A 97 6.92 11.88 -11.24
N ASP A 98 7.26 12.57 -10.15
CA ASP A 98 8.65 12.73 -9.72
C ASP A 98 9.09 11.60 -8.80
N CYS A 99 8.21 11.12 -7.92
CA CYS A 99 8.55 10.11 -6.92
C CYS A 99 7.32 9.39 -6.36
N VAL A 100 7.53 8.14 -5.95
CA VAL A 100 6.62 7.40 -5.07
C VAL A 100 7.28 7.24 -3.71
N ILE A 101 6.55 7.57 -2.65
CA ILE A 101 6.93 7.30 -1.25
C ILE A 101 5.95 6.25 -0.73
N THR A 102 6.45 5.12 -0.24
CA THR A 102 5.63 3.96 0.13
C THR A 102 6.10 3.28 1.41
#